data_AF-A0A7C4CLR6-F1
#
_entry.id   AF-A0A7C4CLR6-F1
#
_cell.length_a   1.000
_cell.length_b   1.000
_cell.length_c   1.000
_cell.angle_alpha   90.00
_cell.angle_beta   90.00
_cell.angle_gamma   90.00
#
_symmetry.space_group_name_H-M   'P 1'
#
loop_
_entity.id
_entity.type
_entity.pdbx_description
1 polymer ?
#
loop_
_entity_poly.entity_id
_entity_poly.type
_entity_poly.pdbx_seq_one_letter_code
_entity_poly.pdbx_strand_id
1 'polypeptide(L)' 'MRDAHNLPFRDNSLDVVLAFELVEHLKEPRRALKEIKRTLKKKGILTFNFSYP' A
#
# COMPACT_ATOMS: atom_id res chain seq x y z
N MET A 1 -16.26 -1.19 -1.20
CA MET A 1 -14.96 -1.79 -1.56
C MET A 1 -14.03 -0.63 -1.90
N ARG A 2 -12.99 -0.39 -1.09
CA ARG A 2 -12.02 0.70 -1.35
C ARG A 2 -10.93 0.17 -2.29
N ASP A 3 -10.32 1.04 -3.08
CA ASP A 3 -9.33 0.67 -4.10
C ASP A 3 -7.91 1.04 -3.64
N ALA A 4 -7.05 0.04 -3.47
CA ALA A 4 -5.64 0.25 -3.12
C ALA A 4 -4.81 0.87 -4.25
N HIS A 5 -5.35 0.93 -5.48
CA HIS A 5 -4.72 1.62 -6.61
C HIS A 5 -5.01 3.13 -6.62
N ASN A 6 -5.89 3.63 -5.73
CA ASN A 6 -6.23 5.04 -5.57
C ASN A 6 -6.61 5.35 -4.10
N LEU A 7 -5.60 5.63 -3.28
CA LEU A 7 -5.77 5.90 -1.86
C LEU A 7 -6.11 7.38 -1.62
N PRO A 8 -7.15 7.70 -0.83
CA PRO A 8 -7.58 9.07 -0.56
C PRO A 8 -6.70 9.79 0.49
N PHE A 9 -5.38 9.57 0.41
CA PHE A 9 -4.38 10.20 1.26
C PHE A 9 -3.48 11.10 0.42
N ARG A 10 -3.00 12.18 1.04
CA ARG A 10 -2.06 13.10 0.40
C ARG A 10 -0.70 12.43 0.23
N ASP A 11 0.07 12.94 -0.73
CA ASP A 11 1.47 12.56 -0.90
C ASP A 11 2.24 12.81 0.40
N ASN A 12 3.16 11.90 0.75
CA ASN A 12 4.04 12.04 1.91
C ASN A 12 3.31 12.39 3.23
N SER A 13 2.15 11.79 3.49
CA SER A 13 1.33 12.10 4.67
C SER A 13 1.33 11.01 5.73
N LEU A 14 1.63 9.77 5.36
CA LEU A 14 1.60 8.61 6.26
C LEU A 14 3.02 8.27 6.74
N ASP A 15 3.15 8.00 8.05
CA ASP A 15 4.39 7.50 8.65
C ASP A 15 4.51 5.98 8.49
N VAL A 16 3.39 5.26 8.58
CA VAL A 16 3.34 3.80 8.50
C VAL A 16 2.13 3.37 7.68
N VAL A 17 2.30 2.37 6.82
CA VAL A 17 1.22 1.62 6.17
C VAL A 17 1.38 0.15 6.50
N LEU A 18 0.30 -0.47 6.96
CA LEU A 18 0.22 -1.90 7.24
C LEU A 18 -0.72 -2.54 6.21
N ALA A 19 -0.22 -3.54 5.49
CA ALA A 19 -1.00 -4.28 4.51
C ALA A 19 -0.91 -5.79 4.81
N PHE A 20 -1.99 -6.36 5.33
CA PHE A 20 -2.07 -7.77 5.69
C PHE A 20 -2.91 -8.54 4.69
N GLU A 21 -2.35 -9.62 4.13
CA GLU A 21 -3.05 -10.52 3.20
C GLU A 21 -3.85 -9.75 2.13
N LEU A 22 -3.16 -8.79 1.50
CA LEU A 22 -3.77 -7.82 0.58
C LEU A 22 -3.17 -7.92 -0.81
N VAL A 23 -1.83 -7.98 -0.90
CA VAL A 23 -1.10 -7.71 -2.15
C VAL A 23 -1.42 -8.77 -3.21
N GLU A 24 -1.60 -10.02 -2.80
CA GLU A 24 -1.93 -11.18 -3.61
C GLU A 24 -3.34 -11.11 -4.24
N HIS A 25 -4.25 -10.34 -3.65
CA HIS A 25 -5.61 -10.17 -4.16
C HIS A 25 -5.74 -9.02 -5.17
N LEU A 26 -4.67 -8.23 -5.36
CA LEU A 26 -4.69 -7.08 -6.25
C LEU A 26 -4.45 -7.50 -7.70
N LYS A 27 -5.26 -6.94 -8.61
CA LYS A 27 -5.07 -7.12 -10.06
C LYS A 27 -3.75 -6.52 -10.54
N GLU A 28 -3.36 -5.36 -10.00
CA GLU A 28 -2.14 -4.64 -10.37
C GLU A 28 -1.29 -4.33 -9.12
N PRO A 29 -0.69 -5.34 -8.47
CA PRO A 29 -0.04 -5.18 -7.17
C PRO A 29 1.09 -4.13 -7.19
N ARG A 30 1.85 -4.06 -8.30
CA ARG A 30 2.89 -3.04 -8.48
C ARG A 30 2.34 -1.62 -8.49
N ARG A 31 1.15 -1.41 -9.08
CA ARG A 31 0.50 -0.11 -9.15
C ARG A 31 0.00 0.31 -7.77
N ALA A 32 -0.60 -0.60 -7.02
CA ALA A 32 -1.01 -0.34 -5.64
C ALA A 32 0.19 -0.08 -4.71
N LEU A 33 1.30 -0.80 -4.85
CA LEU A 33 2.53 -0.53 -4.09
C LEU A 33 3.12 0.85 -4.41
N LYS A 34 3.05 1.30 -5.67
CA LYS A 34 3.41 2.68 -6.04
C LYS A 34 2.49 3.71 -5.38
N GLU A 35 1.21 3.41 -5.33
CA GLU A 35 0.22 4.28 -4.69
C GLU A 35 0.43 4.37 -3.16
N ILE A 36 0.70 3.24 -2.50
CA ILE A 36 1.12 3.20 -1.10
C ILE A 36 2.39 4.04 -0.89
N LYS A 37 3.40 3.85 -1.75
CA LYS A 37 4.65 4.63 -1.68
C LYS A 37 4.41 6.14 -1.85
N ARG A 38 3.46 6.56 -2.70
CA ARG A 38 3.09 7.98 -2.84
C ARG A 38 2.61 8.56 -1.51
N THR A 39 1.78 7.81 -0.78
CA THR A 39 1.20 8.26 0.49
C THR A 39 2.20 8.27 1.65
N LEU A 40 3.24 7.43 1.60
CA LEU A 40 4.28 7.37 2.63
C LEU A 40 5.22 8.57 2.57
N LYS A 41 5.59 9.11 3.73
CA LYS A 41 6.70 10.07 3.87
C LYS A 41 8.01 9.45 3.39
N LYS A 42 9.02 10.28 3.10
CA LYS A 42 10.37 9.81 2.68
C LYS A 42 11.00 8.73 3.58
N LYS A 43 10.71 8.75 4.88
CA LYS A 43 11.18 7.76 5.87
C LYS A 43 10.05 6.87 6.41
N GLY A 44 8.90 6.90 5.76
CA GLY A 44 7.75 6.09 6.15
C GLY A 44 7.98 4.62 5.86
N ILE A 45 7.31 3.77 6.63
CA ILE A 45 7.50 2.31 6.59
C ILE A 45 6.26 1.66 5.99
N LEU A 46 6.46 0.82 4.98
CA LEU A 46 5.47 -0.17 4.58
C LEU A 46 5.84 -1.50 5.22
N THR A 47 4.95 -2.05 6.04
CA THR A 47 5.03 -3.46 6.45
C THR A 47 3.92 -4.20 5.76
N PHE A 48 4.27 -5.27 5.06
CA PHE A 48 3.30 -6.15 4.42
C PHE A 48 3.75 -7.60 4.54
N ASN A 49 2.76 -8.48 4.63
CA ASN A 49 2.93 -9.92 4.52
C ASN A 49 2.14 -10.41 3.32
N PHE A 50 2.62 -11.52 2.78
CA PHE A 50 1.89 -12.35 1.85
C PHE A 50 1.96 -13.75 2.43
N SER A 51 0.82 -14.40 2.64
CA SER A 51 0.79 -15.84 2.86
C SER A 51 0.40 -16.52 1.56
N TYR A 52 1.22 -17.47 1.14
CA TYR A 52 0.81 -18.46 0.14
C TYR A 52 0.34 -19.69 0.91
N PRO A 53 -0.82 -20.29 0.59
CA PRO A 53 -1.06 -21.68 0.95
C PRO A 53 -0.07 -22.62 0.24
#